data_AF-A0A932GC68-F1
#
_entry.id   AF-A0A932GC68-F1
#
_cell.length_a   1.000
_cell.length_b   1.000
_cell.length_c   1.000
_cell.angle_alpha   90.00
_cell.angle_beta   90.00
_cell.angle_gamma   90.00
#
_symmetry.space_group_name_H-M   'P 1'
#
loop_
_entity.id
_entity.type
_entity.pdbx_description
1 polymer ?
#
loop_
_entity_poly.entity_id
_entity_poly.type
_entity_poly.pdbx_seq_one_letter_code
_entity_poly.pdbx_strand_id
1 'polypeptide(L)' 'MAHKIIIDTDPGVDDSMAILVALRSPELEVIGLTAVFGNT' A
#
# COMPACT_ATOMS: atom_id res chain seq x y z
N MET A 1 15.04 -9.50 7.61
CA MET A 1 13.84 -10.01 6.90
C MET A 1 12.99 -8.81 6.52
N ALA A 2 12.33 -8.83 5.37
CA ALA A 2 11.43 -7.75 4.97
C ALA A 2 10.25 -7.65 5.97
N HIS A 3 9.80 -6.42 6.24
CA HIS A 3 8.70 -6.16 7.17
C HIS A 3 7.36 -6.42 6.47
N LYS A 4 6.59 -7.36 7.01
CA LYS A 4 5.28 -7.74 6.45
C LYS A 4 4.24 -6.69 6.79
N ILE A 5 3.54 -6.19 5.78
CA ILE A 5 2.51 -5.16 5.94
C ILE A 5 1.23 -5.49 5.16
N ILE A 6 0.11 -4.97 5.65
CA ILE A 6 -1.15 -4.83 4.91
C ILE A 6 -1.35 -3.33 4.68
N ILE A 7 -1.73 -2.94 3.47
CA ILE A 7 -2.08 -1.55 3.17
C ILE A 7 -3.61 -1.48 3.11
N ASP A 8 -4.19 -0.70 4.03
CA ASP A 8 -5.61 -0.36 4.05
C ASP A 8 -5.75 1.12 3.71
N THR A 9 -6.36 1.42 2.57
CA THR A 9 -6.40 2.78 2.00
C THR A 9 -7.63 2.93 1.09
N ASP A 10 -8.02 4.16 0.77
CA ASP A 10 -9.04 4.59 -0.16
C ASP A 10 -8.39 5.13 -1.44
N PRO A 11 -7.99 4.28 -2.41
CA PRO A 11 -6.95 4.62 -3.37
C PRO A 11 -7.21 5.89 -4.19
N GLY A 12 -6.63 7.00 -3.76
CA GLY A 12 -6.47 8.23 -4.54
C GLY A 12 -5.18 8.22 -5.38
N VAL A 13 -4.88 9.36 -5.99
CA VAL A 13 -3.66 9.53 -6.79
C VAL A 13 -2.40 9.34 -5.93
N ASP A 14 -2.42 9.90 -4.72
CA ASP A 14 -1.35 9.83 -3.74
C ASP A 14 -1.21 8.42 -3.11
N ASP A 15 -2.32 7.77 -2.77
CA ASP A 15 -2.30 6.38 -2.28
C ASP A 15 -1.75 5.41 -3.32
N SER A 16 -2.12 5.61 -4.59
CA SER A 16 -1.60 4.81 -5.70
C SER A 16 -0.07 4.91 -5.80
N MET A 17 0.48 6.12 -5.59
CA MET A 17 1.93 6.30 -5.53
C MET A 17 2.54 5.59 -4.31
N ALA A 18 1.92 5.67 -3.14
CA ALA A 18 2.39 5.01 -1.93
C ALA A 18 2.39 3.48 -2.07
N ILE A 19 1.34 2.91 -2.65
CA ILE A 19 1.24 1.46 -2.95
C ILE A 19 2.39 1.05 -3.88
N LEU A 20 2.65 1.80 -4.96
CA LEU A 20 3.73 1.50 -5.89
C LEU A 20 5.11 1.56 -5.22
N VAL A 21 5.34 2.56 -4.36
CA VAL A 21 6.58 2.66 -3.58
C VAL A 21 6.72 1.47 -2.63
N ALA A 22 5.66 1.10 -1.92
CA ALA A 22 5.67 -0.02 -0.99
C ALA A 22 5.96 -1.37 -1.69
N LEU A 23 5.33 -1.61 -2.85
CA LEU A 23 5.56 -2.80 -3.68
C LEU A 23 6.98 -2.88 -4.27
N ARG A 24 7.67 -1.74 -4.39
CA ARG A 24 9.05 -1.67 -4.91
C ARG A 24 10.11 -1.63 -3.82
N SER A 25 9.71 -1.47 -2.56
CA SER A 25 10.65 -1.41 -1.44
C SER A 25 11.19 -2.81 -1.10
N PRO A 26 12.52 -3.02 -1.08
CA PRO A 26 13.11 -4.28 -0.62
C PRO A 26 12.95 -4.48 0.89
N GLU A 27 12.57 -3.43 1.62
CA GLU A 27 12.38 -3.45 3.08
C GLU A 27 10.99 -3.95 3.47
N LEU A 28 10.03 -3.95 2.54
CA LEU A 28 8.62 -4.28 2.80
C LEU A 28 8.19 -5.52 2.02
N GLU A 29 7.34 -6.33 2.67
CA GLU A 29 6.62 -7.44 2.04
C GLU A 29 5.12 -7.13 2.15
N VAL A 30 4.53 -6.62 1.08
CA VAL A 30 3.09 -6.35 1.03
C VAL A 30 2.34 -7.67 0.90
N ILE A 31 1.71 -8.11 1.99
CA ILE A 31 1.00 -9.40 2.06
C ILE A 31 -0.51 -9.25 1.82
N GLY A 32 -1.01 -8.01 1.71
CA GLY A 32 -2.40 -7.72 1.44
C GLY A 32 -2.65 -6.24 1.13
N LEU A 33 -3.67 -5.99 0.32
CA LEU A 33 -4.22 -4.67 0.03
C LEU A 33 -5.73 -4.73 0.31
N THR A 34 -6.23 -3.83 1.14
CA THR A 34 -7.66 -3.63 1.39
C THR A 34 -8.05 -2.21 1.02
N ALA A 35 -9.28 -2.06 0.53
CA ALA A 35 -9.79 -0.79 0.07
C ALA A 35 -10.96 -0.33 0.95
N VAL A 36 -10.93 0.94 1.36
CA VAL A 36 -12.05 1.63 2.02
C VAL A 36 -12.59 2.76 1.14
N PHE A 37 -13.78 3.26 1.44
CA PHE A 37 -14.32 4.45 0.76
C PHE A 37 -13.70 5.71 1.36
N GLY A 38 -13.47 6.76 0.56
CA GLY A 38 -12.99 8.05 1.08
C GLY A 38 -12.60 9.09 0.02
N ASN A 39 -11.31 9.30 -0.23
CA ASN A 39 -10.62 10.30 -1.07
C ASN A 39 -11.00 10.25 -2.56
N THR A 40 -11.98 9.41 -2.93
CA THR A 40 -12.71 9.35 -4.20
C THR A 40 -14.21 9.40 -3.97
#